data_AF-A0A7V8NX26-F1
#
_entry.id   AF-A0A7V8NX26-F1
#
_cell.length_a   1.000
_cell.length_b   1.000
_cell.length_c   1.000
_cell.angle_alpha   90.00
_cell.angle_beta   90.00
_cell.angle_gamma   90.00
#
_symmetry.space_group_name_H-M   'P 1'
#
loop_
_entity.id
_entity.type
_entity.pdbx_description
1 polymer ?
#
loop_
_entity_poly.entity_id
_entity_poly.type
_entity_poly.pdbx_seq_one_letter_code
_entity_poly.pdbx_strand_id
1 'polypeptide(L)'
;MIKPILTWGGTSIGIGLMLGLAAEPAAAQLSEPPAASKNWTPPKTSWGEPDLQGMWPLNHLIATPFQRPAKYGDRRFMTDEEFAAAQKSAQARNQRFESGAIPQADSGTQVLRLTSLLSDPPDGRFPAL
;
A
#
# COMPACT_ATOMS: atom_id res chain seq x y z
N MET A 1 21.79 -37.59 -50.16
CA MET A 1 21.29 -36.20 -50.31
C MET A 1 21.98 -35.37 -49.21
N ILE A 2 23.15 -34.72 -49.39
CA ILE A 2 23.53 -33.59 -50.29
C ILE A 2 22.62 -32.38 -49.99
N LYS A 3 23.01 -31.26 -49.33
CA LYS A 3 24.30 -30.60 -49.03
C LYS A 3 24.22 -29.72 -47.75
N PRO A 4 25.32 -29.55 -46.99
CA PRO A 4 25.54 -28.46 -46.03
C PRO A 4 26.03 -27.18 -46.75
N ILE A 5 26.11 -26.01 -46.06
CA ILE A 5 27.00 -24.84 -46.27
C ILE A 5 26.33 -23.56 -45.74
N LEU A 6 26.87 -22.92 -44.70
CA LEU A 6 27.77 -21.76 -44.86
C LEU A 6 28.19 -21.21 -43.49
N THR A 7 29.42 -21.50 -43.12
CA THR A 7 30.21 -20.78 -42.11
C THR A 7 30.70 -19.45 -42.66
N TRP A 8 30.57 -18.37 -41.90
CA TRP A 8 31.52 -17.26 -41.85
C TRP A 8 31.36 -16.65 -40.45
N GLY A 9 32.30 -16.77 -39.51
CA GLY A 9 33.70 -16.41 -39.63
C GLY A 9 33.85 -15.01 -39.07
N GLY A 10 34.32 -14.88 -37.83
CA GLY A 10 34.50 -13.56 -37.22
C GLY A 10 34.77 -13.58 -35.72
N THR A 11 35.84 -14.24 -35.30
CA THR A 11 36.45 -14.02 -33.99
C THR A 11 36.87 -12.56 -33.90
N SER A 12 36.37 -11.82 -32.92
CA SER A 12 36.98 -10.58 -32.46
C SER A 12 36.92 -10.55 -30.95
N ILE A 13 38.03 -10.96 -30.35
CA ILE A 13 38.37 -10.79 -28.95
C ILE A 13 38.56 -9.28 -28.74
N GLY A 14 37.50 -8.61 -28.33
CA GLY A 14 37.57 -7.25 -27.81
C GLY A 14 37.81 -7.32 -26.31
N ILE A 15 39.09 -7.36 -25.90
CA ILE A 15 39.49 -6.99 -24.55
C ILE A 15 39.21 -5.50 -24.44
N GLY A 16 38.09 -5.17 -23.80
CA GLY A 16 37.60 -3.81 -23.66
C GLY A 16 36.99 -3.61 -22.28
N LEU A 17 37.72 -2.84 -21.47
CA LEU A 17 37.25 -2.07 -20.33
C LEU A 17 36.82 -2.87 -19.08
N MET A 18 37.62 -2.74 -18.03
CA MET A 18 37.24 -3.07 -16.66
C MET A 18 35.88 -2.46 -16.32
N LEU A 19 34.87 -3.30 -16.10
CA LEU A 19 33.68 -2.94 -15.35
C LEU A 19 34.08 -2.79 -13.88
N GLY A 20 34.24 -1.53 -13.45
CA GLY A 20 34.18 -1.19 -12.03
C GLY A 20 32.79 -1.51 -11.51
N LEU A 21 32.66 -2.61 -10.78
CA LEU A 21 31.43 -2.98 -10.08
C LEU A 21 31.33 -2.08 -8.83
N ALA A 22 30.95 -0.82 -9.02
CA ALA A 22 30.45 -0.01 -7.92
C ALA A 22 29.06 -0.55 -7.59
N ALA A 23 28.95 -1.26 -6.46
CA ALA A 23 27.66 -1.56 -5.86
C ALA A 23 27.07 -0.23 -5.35
N GLU A 24 26.30 0.45 -6.21
CA GLU A 24 25.41 1.51 -5.73
C GLU A 24 24.38 0.85 -4.80
N PRO A 25 24.26 1.29 -3.54
CA PRO A 25 23.15 0.85 -2.73
C PRO A 25 21.89 1.34 -3.45
N ALA A 26 21.07 0.39 -3.89
CA ALA A 26 19.69 0.64 -4.28
C ALA A 26 18.94 1.13 -3.03
N ALA A 27 19.22 2.38 -2.63
CA ALA A 27 18.38 3.12 -1.73
C ALA A 27 17.04 3.22 -2.45
N ALA A 28 16.07 2.48 -1.93
CA ALA A 28 14.72 2.39 -2.43
C ALA A 28 14.25 3.79 -2.86
N GLN A 29 14.05 3.98 -4.16
CA GLN A 29 13.29 5.10 -4.69
C GLN A 29 11.87 4.92 -4.16
N LEU A 30 11.61 5.47 -2.99
CA LEU A 30 10.27 5.74 -2.52
C LEU A 30 9.68 6.70 -3.54
N SER A 31 8.82 6.20 -4.41
CA SER A 31 8.09 7.00 -5.37
C SER A 31 7.38 8.11 -4.61
N GLU A 32 7.78 9.35 -4.86
CA GLU A 32 7.13 10.51 -4.27
C GLU A 32 5.65 10.48 -4.70
N PRO A 33 4.69 10.61 -3.76
CA PRO A 33 3.29 10.59 -4.12
C PRO A 33 3.03 11.72 -5.14
N PRO A 34 2.25 11.47 -6.20
CA PRO A 34 2.00 12.48 -7.22
C PRO A 34 1.43 13.73 -6.54
N ALA A 35 2.06 14.88 -6.81
CA ALA A 35 1.62 16.15 -6.27
C ALA A 35 0.15 16.37 -6.64
N ALA A 36 -0.69 16.63 -5.63
CA ALA A 36 -2.10 16.92 -5.84
C ALA A 36 -2.21 18.12 -6.79
N SER A 37 -2.99 17.97 -7.87
CA SER A 37 -3.23 19.04 -8.82
C SER A 37 -3.98 20.16 -8.10
N LYS A 38 -3.36 21.35 -7.99
CA LYS A 38 -3.96 22.52 -7.35
C LYS A 38 -5.23 23.04 -8.04
N ASN A 39 -5.60 22.45 -9.18
CA ASN A 39 -6.66 22.91 -10.08
C ASN A 39 -7.84 21.94 -10.19
N TRP A 40 -8.00 20.99 -9.26
CA TRP A 40 -9.16 20.10 -9.28
C TRP A 40 -10.44 20.87 -8.90
N THR A 41 -11.43 20.85 -9.79
CA THR A 41 -12.77 21.41 -9.53
C THR A 41 -13.75 20.25 -9.40
N PRO A 42 -14.44 20.09 -8.25
CA PRO A 42 -15.39 19.00 -8.07
C PRO A 42 -16.58 19.16 -9.03
N PRO A 43 -17.13 18.05 -9.55
CA PRO A 43 -18.39 18.09 -10.29
C PRO A 43 -19.48 18.72 -9.42
N LYS A 44 -20.44 19.40 -10.04
CA LYS A 44 -21.54 20.06 -9.34
C LYS A 44 -22.86 19.38 -9.68
N THR A 45 -23.72 19.32 -8.69
CA THR A 45 -25.14 18.98 -8.83
C THR A 45 -25.89 20.07 -9.61
N SER A 46 -27.09 19.76 -10.09
CA SER A 46 -27.97 20.72 -10.79
C SER A 46 -28.36 21.93 -9.93
N TRP A 47 -28.25 21.83 -8.61
CA TRP A 47 -28.49 22.90 -7.64
C TRP A 47 -27.21 23.62 -7.19
N GLY A 48 -26.06 23.34 -7.82
CA GLY A 48 -24.83 24.13 -7.69
C GLY A 48 -23.88 23.71 -6.56
N GLU A 49 -24.23 22.70 -5.77
CA GLU A 49 -23.39 22.13 -4.71
C GLU A 49 -22.41 21.07 -5.27
N PRO A 50 -21.26 20.83 -4.61
CA PRO A 50 -20.36 19.73 -4.98
C PRO A 50 -21.08 18.38 -4.96
N ASP A 51 -20.94 17.63 -6.06
CA ASP A 51 -21.47 16.28 -6.16
C ASP A 51 -20.52 15.29 -5.49
N LEU A 52 -20.95 14.75 -4.35
CA LEU A 52 -20.22 13.75 -3.55
C LEU A 52 -20.80 12.33 -3.74
N GLN A 53 -21.66 12.14 -4.75
CA GLN A 53 -22.19 10.81 -5.08
C GLN A 53 -21.07 9.91 -5.63
N GLY A 54 -21.21 8.61 -5.37
CA GLY A 54 -20.25 7.61 -5.85
C GLY A 54 -20.06 6.47 -4.87
N MET A 55 -19.09 5.61 -5.18
CA MET A 55 -18.71 4.49 -4.34
C MET A 55 -17.59 4.91 -3.38
N TRP A 56 -17.84 4.72 -2.08
CA TRP A 56 -16.89 5.00 -1.01
C TRP A 56 -16.39 3.67 -0.43
N PRO A 57 -15.21 3.17 -0.85
CA PRO A 57 -14.71 1.89 -0.36
C PRO A 57 -14.19 2.05 1.08
N LEU A 58 -15.03 1.82 2.08
CA LEU A 58 -14.67 2.02 3.50
C LEU A 58 -14.21 0.73 4.21
N ASN A 59 -14.29 -0.42 3.53
CA ASN A 59 -14.13 -1.73 4.19
C ASN A 59 -12.73 -1.89 4.80
N HIS A 60 -11.71 -1.28 4.19
CA HIS A 60 -10.33 -1.29 4.70
C HIS A 60 -10.14 -0.48 6.01
N LEU A 61 -11.06 0.43 6.34
CA LEU A 61 -11.01 1.23 7.58
C LEU A 61 -11.53 0.44 8.79
N ILE A 62 -12.33 -0.60 8.56
CA ILE A 62 -13.03 -1.35 9.62
C ILE A 62 -12.07 -2.03 10.59
N ALA A 63 -10.89 -2.46 10.11
CA ALA A 63 -9.86 -3.06 10.94
C ALA A 63 -9.00 -2.03 11.71
N THR A 64 -9.10 -0.74 11.35
CA THR A 64 -8.26 0.30 11.95
C THR A 64 -8.95 0.86 13.20
N PRO A 65 -8.26 0.90 14.36
CA PRO A 65 -8.83 1.50 15.57
C PRO A 65 -9.22 2.96 15.35
N PHE A 66 -10.33 3.39 15.94
CA PHE A 66 -10.73 4.81 15.87
C PHE A 66 -9.78 5.71 16.68
N GLN A 67 -9.39 5.27 17.89
CA GLN A 67 -8.39 5.93 18.73
C GLN A 67 -7.12 5.08 18.82
N ARG A 68 -5.97 5.73 18.96
CA ARG A 68 -4.68 5.04 18.99
C ARG A 68 -4.48 4.26 20.30
N PRO A 69 -4.19 2.95 20.22
CA PRO A 69 -3.75 2.17 21.37
C PRO A 69 -2.46 2.75 21.98
N ALA A 70 -2.37 2.77 23.31
CA ALA A 70 -1.24 3.39 24.03
C ALA A 70 0.13 2.81 23.64
N LYS A 71 0.15 1.52 23.25
CA LYS A 71 1.36 0.82 22.80
C LYS A 71 2.04 1.46 21.58
N TYR A 72 1.31 2.25 20.79
CA TYR A 72 1.87 2.92 19.61
C TYR A 72 2.38 4.33 19.90
N GLY A 73 2.12 4.92 21.08
CA GLY A 73 2.49 6.30 21.38
C GLY A 73 1.99 7.27 20.31
N ASP A 74 2.87 8.12 19.78
CA ASP A 74 2.53 9.10 18.73
C ASP A 74 2.77 8.56 17.30
N ARG A 75 3.10 7.27 17.16
CA ARG A 75 3.40 6.68 15.86
C ARG A 75 2.12 6.52 15.04
N ARG A 76 2.05 7.22 13.91
CA ARG A 76 0.94 7.11 12.94
C ARG A 76 0.90 5.77 12.21
N PHE A 77 2.06 5.13 12.03
CA PHE A 77 2.19 3.90 11.25
C PHE A 77 2.74 2.73 12.08
N MET A 78 2.17 1.55 11.84
CA MET A 78 2.69 0.27 12.32
C MET A 78 4.05 -0.05 11.67
N THR A 79 4.90 -0.79 12.38
CA THR A 79 6.09 -1.40 11.77
C THR A 79 5.68 -2.49 10.79
N ASP A 80 6.61 -2.93 9.93
CA ASP A 80 6.33 -4.03 8.99
C ASP A 80 5.91 -5.32 9.71
N GLU A 81 6.55 -5.62 10.84
CA GLU A 81 6.23 -6.78 11.67
C GLU A 81 4.83 -6.68 12.29
N GLU A 82 4.51 -5.53 12.87
CA GLU A 82 3.19 -5.26 13.46
C GLU A 82 2.08 -5.34 12.40
N PHE A 83 2.35 -4.80 11.20
CA PHE A 83 1.44 -4.82 10.08
C PHE A 83 1.21 -6.23 9.55
N ALA A 84 2.27 -7.04 9.41
CA ALA A 84 2.15 -8.44 9.02
C ALA A 84 1.35 -9.25 10.03
N ALA A 85 1.57 -9.02 11.33
CA ALA A 85 0.80 -9.65 12.40
C ALA A 85 -0.69 -9.23 12.35
N ALA A 86 -0.98 -7.95 12.13
CA ALA A 86 -2.34 -7.45 12.01
C ALA A 86 -3.08 -8.05 10.80
N GLN A 87 -2.42 -8.15 9.64
CA GLN A 87 -2.97 -8.82 8.45
C GLN A 87 -3.28 -10.31 8.73
N LYS A 88 -2.35 -11.03 9.36
CA LYS A 88 -2.56 -12.44 9.72
C LYS A 88 -3.75 -12.60 10.67
N SER A 89 -3.89 -11.70 11.64
CA SER A 89 -5.04 -11.71 12.57
C SER A 89 -6.36 -11.45 11.84
N ALA A 90 -6.39 -10.47 10.92
CA ALA A 90 -7.58 -10.18 10.12
C ALA A 90 -7.98 -11.36 9.21
N GLN A 91 -7.01 -12.03 8.59
CA GLN A 91 -7.26 -13.23 7.78
C GLN A 91 -7.83 -14.38 8.62
N ALA A 92 -7.22 -14.68 9.77
CA ALA A 92 -7.71 -15.72 10.67
C ALA A 92 -9.12 -15.43 11.18
N ARG A 93 -9.42 -14.16 11.50
CA ARG A 93 -10.77 -13.70 11.84
C ARG A 93 -11.75 -13.99 10.69
N ASN A 94 -11.40 -13.62 9.46
CA ASN A 94 -12.28 -13.76 8.30
C ASN A 94 -12.58 -15.24 7.99
N GLN A 95 -11.56 -16.12 8.06
CA GLN A 95 -11.74 -17.58 7.91
C GLN A 95 -12.73 -18.15 8.93
N ARG A 96 -12.73 -17.65 10.17
CA ARG A 96 -13.71 -18.07 11.19
C ARG A 96 -15.14 -17.72 10.78
N PHE A 97 -15.32 -16.60 10.09
CA PHE A 97 -16.64 -16.18 9.60
C PHE A 97 -17.06 -16.90 8.31
N GLU A 98 -16.15 -17.56 7.58
CA GLU A 98 -16.48 -18.31 6.36
C GLU A 98 -17.26 -19.58 6.66
N SER A 99 -17.10 -20.11 7.87
CA SER A 99 -17.75 -21.34 8.34
C SER A 99 -18.96 -21.10 9.26
N GLY A 100 -19.35 -19.83 9.48
CA GLY A 100 -20.41 -19.44 10.41
C GLY A 100 -21.79 -19.30 9.78
N ALA A 101 -22.85 -19.44 10.58
CA ALA A 101 -24.24 -19.22 10.15
C ALA A 101 -24.58 -17.73 9.92
N ILE A 102 -23.71 -16.82 10.37
CA ILE A 102 -23.82 -15.38 10.14
C ILE A 102 -23.08 -15.08 8.82
N PRO A 103 -23.74 -14.50 7.81
CA PRO A 103 -23.07 -14.10 6.58
C PRO A 103 -21.87 -13.21 6.91
N GLN A 104 -20.77 -13.37 6.17
CA GLN A 104 -19.54 -12.59 6.31
C GLN A 104 -19.88 -11.15 6.71
N ALA A 105 -19.66 -10.81 7.99
CA ALA A 105 -19.66 -9.42 8.40
C ALA A 105 -18.69 -8.71 7.47
N ASP A 106 -18.96 -7.46 7.08
CA ASP A 106 -18.13 -6.63 6.19
C ASP A 106 -16.74 -6.38 6.80
N SER A 107 -15.98 -7.46 6.90
CA SER A 107 -14.81 -7.64 7.73
C SER A 107 -13.69 -7.43 6.76
N GLY A 108 -13.48 -6.18 6.34
CA GLY A 108 -12.54 -5.81 5.30
C GLY A 108 -11.29 -6.68 5.31
N THR A 109 -10.97 -7.25 4.16
CA THR A 109 -9.81 -8.15 3.98
C THR A 109 -8.49 -7.41 4.02
N GLN A 110 -8.54 -6.08 3.85
CA GLN A 110 -7.40 -5.19 3.82
C GLN A 110 -7.24 -4.50 5.17
N VAL A 111 -6.03 -4.58 5.73
CA VAL A 111 -5.63 -3.83 6.91
C VAL A 111 -4.81 -2.63 6.45
N LEU A 112 -5.03 -1.47 7.05
CA LEU A 112 -4.18 -0.30 6.83
C LEU A 112 -2.96 -0.35 7.75
N ARG A 113 -1.87 0.29 7.34
CA ARG A 113 -0.71 0.52 8.23
C ARG A 113 -0.97 1.55 9.32
N LEU A 114 -2.14 2.20 9.31
CA LEU A 114 -2.50 3.23 10.27
C LEU A 114 -2.75 2.62 11.65
N THR A 115 -2.23 3.27 12.68
CA THR A 115 -2.46 2.89 14.09
C THR A 115 -3.77 3.45 14.65
N SER A 116 -4.33 4.47 14.00
CA SER A 116 -5.57 5.15 14.38
C SER A 116 -6.21 5.85 13.18
N LEU A 117 -7.53 6.00 13.19
CA LEU A 117 -8.27 6.88 12.27
C LEU A 117 -8.13 8.36 12.68
N LEU A 118 -7.87 8.64 13.96
CA LEU A 118 -7.66 10.00 14.43
C LEU A 118 -6.25 10.50 14.02
N SER A 119 -6.23 11.62 13.28
CA SER A 119 -4.99 12.26 12.83
C SER A 119 -4.53 13.40 13.73
N ASP A 120 -5.45 14.09 14.39
CA ASP A 120 -5.21 15.24 15.26
C ASP A 120 -6.14 15.13 16.47
N PRO A 121 -5.64 15.14 17.72
CA PRO A 121 -4.26 15.39 18.18
C PRO A 121 -3.21 14.34 17.72
N PRO A 122 -1.90 14.67 17.76
CA PRO A 122 -0.83 13.79 17.27
C PRO A 122 -0.78 12.42 17.94
N ASP A 123 -1.28 12.30 19.17
CA ASP A 123 -1.37 11.06 19.95
C ASP A 123 -2.53 10.15 19.50
N GLY A 124 -3.39 10.64 18.60
CA GLY A 124 -4.51 9.90 18.04
C GLY A 124 -5.57 9.56 19.09
N ARG A 125 -5.69 10.37 20.15
CA ARG A 125 -6.66 10.22 21.24
C ARG A 125 -7.46 11.49 21.44
N PHE A 126 -8.60 11.37 22.09
CA PHE A 126 -9.36 12.54 22.48
C PHE A 126 -8.62 13.33 23.56
N PRO A 127 -8.64 14.68 23.52
CA PRO A 127 -8.19 15.51 24.62
C PRO A 127 -8.93 15.15 25.92
N ALA A 128 -8.25 15.28 27.06
CA ALA A 128 -8.91 15.19 28.36
C ALA A 128 -9.97 16.30 28.49
N LEU A 129 -11.11 15.97 29.09
CA LEU A 129 -12.23 16.89 29.36
C LEU A 129 -11.93 17.84 30.52
#